data_AF-A0AA39XA72-F1
#
_entry.id   AF-A0AA39XA72-F1
#
_cell.length_a   1.000
_cell.length_b   1.000
_cell.length_c   1.000
_cell.angle_alpha   90.00
_cell.angle_beta   90.00
_cell.angle_gamma   90.00
#
_symmetry.space_group_name_H-M   'P 1'
#
loop_
_entity.id
_entity.type
_entity.pdbx_description
1 polymer ?
#
loop_
_entity_poly.entity_id
_entity_poly.type
_entity_poly.pdbx_seq_one_letter_code
_entity_poly.pdbx_strand_id
1 'polypeptide(L)'
;MYNDYVDRVEGAGNEATVVVHTSELLKKYPMGYRQAYNQAFTNLPGDVGFNNGLSAPQPDFVEGLEAEEYRLFPADDCVPGAALYKDDPRSITLPQIAGEWKGPAGDMREARMQSAYDGAAMVHARTQALAYMGKSDPPSHASITTFTTDGTNLYQYAHYAAPSDKDPDTLEYHQFPISSINLTGTHQGHKDGRRSLRNAQDYAKTQSEELRDQLREYWEQQRDSLHPIAEGMPTLPAPGTEPLHAYKNEDDYEVVEPQPVYQPTPPTSTHGSAQKRKAPSSQGSSSGSSHHSKYKSYWKKDAMSGRYYHKHSDGTVSWLDDEEDERA
;
A
#
# COMPACT_ATOMS: atom_id res chain seq x y z
N MET A 1 -18.55 -5.64 19.46
CA MET A 1 -17.75 -5.68 18.22
C MET A 1 -18.65 -5.86 16.99
N TYR A 2 -19.37 -6.97 16.81
CA TYR A 2 -20.25 -7.14 15.62
C TYR A 2 -21.38 -6.11 15.48
N ASN A 3 -22.27 -5.95 16.48
CA ASN A 3 -23.38 -5.00 16.37
C ASN A 3 -22.88 -3.55 16.19
N ASP A 4 -21.75 -3.21 16.83
CA ASP A 4 -21.09 -1.91 16.69
C ASP A 4 -20.51 -1.72 15.27
N TYR A 5 -19.93 -2.76 14.68
CA TYR A 5 -19.51 -2.75 13.27
C TYR A 5 -20.70 -2.54 12.33
N VAL A 6 -21.80 -3.28 12.53
CA VAL A 6 -23.01 -3.15 11.70
C VAL A 6 -23.56 -1.73 11.78
N ASP A 7 -23.77 -1.19 12.98
CA ASP A 7 -24.29 0.16 13.20
C ASP A 7 -23.41 1.24 12.54
N ARG A 8 -22.08 1.10 12.64
CA ARG A 8 -21.12 2.01 12.02
C ARG A 8 -21.12 1.95 10.50
N VAL A 9 -21.19 0.75 9.91
CA VAL A 9 -21.23 0.57 8.46
C VAL A 9 -22.55 1.06 7.88
N GLU A 10 -23.68 0.70 8.50
CA GLU A 10 -25.01 1.17 8.07
C GLU A 10 -25.18 2.69 8.23
N GLY A 11 -24.55 3.27 9.25
CA GLY A 11 -24.52 4.72 9.49
C GLY A 11 -23.47 5.49 8.67
N ALA A 12 -22.62 4.81 7.88
CA ALA A 12 -21.58 5.46 7.11
C ALA A 12 -22.19 6.38 6.03
N GLY A 13 -21.78 7.64 5.99
CA GLY A 13 -22.31 8.61 5.02
C GLY A 13 -21.53 8.68 3.71
N ASN A 14 -20.33 8.09 3.65
CA ASN A 14 -19.43 8.13 2.51
C ASN A 14 -18.41 6.99 2.55
N GLU A 15 -17.68 6.81 1.45
CA GLU A 15 -16.65 5.79 1.27
C GLU A 15 -15.52 5.87 2.29
N ALA A 16 -15.00 7.07 2.57
CA ALA A 16 -13.94 7.24 3.56
C ALA A 16 -14.33 6.71 4.96
N THR A 17 -15.61 6.86 5.33
CA THR A 17 -16.15 6.32 6.58
C THR A 17 -16.21 4.80 6.56
N VAL A 18 -16.61 4.20 5.43
CA VAL A 18 -16.58 2.75 5.23
C VAL A 18 -15.15 2.23 5.35
N VAL A 19 -14.17 2.87 4.69
CA VAL A 19 -12.74 2.53 4.80
C VAL A 19 -12.29 2.50 6.26
N VAL A 20 -12.55 3.55 7.04
CA VAL A 20 -12.16 3.60 8.46
C VAL A 20 -12.72 2.42 9.26
N HIS A 21 -14.02 2.13 9.12
CA HIS A 21 -14.68 1.09 9.92
C HIS A 21 -14.29 -0.33 9.51
N THR A 22 -14.04 -0.54 8.23
CA THR A 22 -13.63 -1.85 7.68
C THR A 22 -12.14 -2.11 7.85
N SER A 23 -11.28 -1.09 7.88
CA SER A 23 -9.85 -1.25 8.18
C SER A 23 -9.60 -1.84 9.58
N GLU A 24 -10.55 -1.76 10.50
CA GLU A 24 -10.49 -2.47 11.80
C GLU A 24 -10.46 -4.00 11.65
N LEU A 25 -10.94 -4.54 10.52
CA LEU A 25 -10.90 -5.97 10.22
C LEU A 25 -9.50 -6.42 9.82
N LEU A 26 -8.68 -5.53 9.27
CA LEU A 26 -7.33 -5.82 8.81
C LEU A 26 -6.41 -6.17 9.99
N LYS A 27 -5.38 -6.98 9.70
CA LYS A 27 -4.25 -7.22 10.58
C LYS A 27 -3.25 -6.07 10.42
N LYS A 28 -2.59 -5.71 11.51
CA LYS A 28 -1.43 -4.80 11.49
C LYS A 28 -0.17 -5.64 11.62
N TYR A 29 0.85 -5.29 10.86
CA TYR A 29 2.15 -5.95 10.91
C TYR A 29 3.21 -5.05 11.56
N PRO A 30 4.28 -5.66 12.09
CA PRO A 30 5.45 -4.92 12.56
C PRO A 30 6.19 -4.22 11.41
N MET A 31 7.24 -3.49 11.75
CA MET A 31 8.06 -2.71 10.81
C MET A 31 8.53 -3.53 9.59
N GLY A 32 8.60 -2.88 8.42
CA GLY A 32 9.06 -3.48 7.16
C GLY A 32 7.94 -3.97 6.22
N TYR A 33 6.75 -4.27 6.74
CA TYR A 33 5.56 -4.60 5.95
C TYR A 33 4.45 -3.60 6.23
N ARG A 34 4.07 -2.80 5.24
CA ARG A 34 3.23 -1.61 5.44
C ARG A 34 1.99 -1.61 4.56
N GLN A 35 0.99 -0.91 5.08
CA GLN A 35 -0.22 -0.53 4.37
C GLN A 35 -0.05 0.88 3.82
N ALA A 36 -0.51 1.08 2.61
CA ALA A 36 -0.71 2.40 2.04
C ALA A 36 -2.13 2.52 1.49
N TYR A 37 -2.63 3.75 1.48
CA TYR A 37 -3.97 4.06 1.02
C TYR A 37 -3.89 5.05 -0.14
N ASN A 38 -4.68 4.83 -1.19
CA ASN A 38 -4.71 5.66 -2.40
C ASN A 38 -3.32 5.84 -3.04
N GLN A 39 -2.48 4.80 -3.02
CA GLN A 39 -1.13 4.86 -3.56
C GLN A 39 -1.12 4.40 -5.02
N ALA A 40 -0.87 5.32 -5.96
CA ALA A 40 -0.84 5.01 -7.38
C ALA A 40 0.41 4.22 -7.79
N PHE A 41 0.27 3.33 -8.77
CA PHE A 41 1.34 2.47 -9.29
C PHE A 41 2.11 3.19 -10.40
N THR A 42 2.67 4.35 -10.08
CA THR A 42 3.25 5.29 -11.05
C THR A 42 4.50 4.78 -11.78
N ASN A 43 5.20 3.79 -11.23
CA ASN A 43 6.36 3.18 -11.90
C ASN A 43 5.97 2.06 -12.89
N LEU A 44 4.67 1.75 -13.02
CA LEU A 44 4.19 0.79 -13.99
C LEU A 44 4.36 1.36 -15.42
N PRO A 45 4.96 0.63 -16.37
CA PRO A 45 5.09 1.13 -17.74
C PRO A 45 3.71 1.30 -18.38
N GLY A 46 3.45 2.41 -19.07
CA GLY A 46 2.11 2.81 -19.51
C GLY A 46 1.48 2.00 -20.64
N ASP A 47 2.26 1.21 -21.40
CA ASP A 47 1.79 0.52 -22.60
C ASP A 47 2.21 -0.97 -22.61
N VAL A 48 1.80 -1.73 -21.58
CA VAL A 48 2.10 -3.17 -21.44
C VAL A 48 0.90 -4.06 -21.78
N GLY A 49 -0.01 -3.57 -22.62
CA GLY A 49 -1.14 -4.33 -23.15
C GLY A 49 -2.43 -4.12 -22.36
N PHE A 50 -2.42 -4.37 -21.05
CA PHE A 50 -3.62 -4.24 -20.21
C PHE A 50 -3.90 -2.79 -19.76
N ASN A 51 -2.95 -1.87 -19.92
CA ASN A 51 -3.04 -0.48 -19.44
C ASN A 51 -2.83 0.57 -20.54
N ASN A 52 -2.86 0.19 -21.81
CA ASN A 52 -2.57 1.09 -22.94
C ASN A 52 -3.43 2.36 -22.89
N GLY A 53 -2.79 3.52 -22.72
CA GLY A 53 -3.47 4.82 -22.64
C GLY A 53 -4.35 5.04 -21.40
N LEU A 54 -4.26 4.18 -20.38
CA LEU A 54 -4.97 4.33 -19.11
C LEU A 54 -4.07 5.04 -18.07
N SER A 55 -4.71 5.71 -17.10
CA SER A 55 -3.99 6.19 -15.92
C SER A 55 -3.49 5.02 -15.07
N ALA A 56 -2.37 5.22 -14.37
CA ALA A 56 -1.82 4.19 -13.49
C ALA A 56 -2.89 3.70 -12.48
N PRO A 57 -2.94 2.39 -12.19
CA PRO A 57 -3.82 1.85 -11.15
C PRO A 57 -3.54 2.55 -9.81
N GLN A 58 -4.58 2.79 -9.04
CA GLN A 58 -4.50 3.47 -7.75
C GLN A 58 -5.50 2.82 -6.79
N PRO A 59 -5.14 1.70 -6.16
CA PRO A 59 -6.03 1.05 -5.23
C PRO A 59 -6.26 1.89 -3.98
N ASP A 60 -7.45 1.77 -3.40
CA ASP A 60 -7.78 2.39 -2.11
C ASP A 60 -6.87 1.89 -0.99
N PHE A 61 -6.42 0.65 -1.10
CA PHE A 61 -5.51 -0.04 -0.17
C PHE A 61 -4.50 -0.89 -0.92
N VAL A 62 -3.27 -0.86 -0.47
CA VAL A 62 -2.24 -1.81 -0.88
C VAL A 62 -1.36 -2.14 0.31
N GLU A 63 -0.89 -3.38 0.39
CA GLU A 63 -0.01 -3.84 1.47
C GLU A 63 1.17 -4.62 0.89
N GLY A 64 2.37 -4.35 1.42
CA GLY A 64 3.59 -4.98 0.92
C GLY A 64 4.85 -4.56 1.70
N LEU A 65 5.99 -5.05 1.22
CA LEU A 65 7.30 -4.69 1.75
C LEU A 65 7.72 -3.29 1.25
N GLU A 66 8.42 -2.52 2.08
CA GLU A 66 9.04 -1.26 1.64
C GLU A 66 10.25 -1.54 0.74
N ALA A 67 10.58 -0.63 -0.19
CA ALA A 67 11.76 -0.75 -1.05
C ALA A 67 13.07 -0.94 -0.25
N GLU A 68 13.14 -0.37 0.95
CA GLU A 68 14.24 -0.57 1.91
C GLU A 68 14.49 -2.04 2.29
N GLU A 69 13.46 -2.89 2.30
CA GLU A 69 13.60 -4.32 2.58
C GLU A 69 14.37 -5.04 1.47
N TYR A 70 14.45 -4.45 0.27
CA TYR A 70 15.16 -4.99 -0.88
C TYR A 70 16.60 -4.52 -0.99
N ARG A 71 17.11 -3.62 -0.13
CA ARG A 71 18.40 -2.88 -0.22
C ARG A 71 19.65 -3.55 -0.84
N LEU A 72 19.76 -4.86 -0.82
CA LEU A 72 20.86 -5.58 -1.50
C LEU A 72 20.62 -5.78 -3.01
N PHE A 73 19.37 -5.69 -3.45
CA PHE A 73 18.86 -5.82 -4.81
C PHE A 73 18.18 -4.52 -5.25
N PRO A 74 18.64 -3.85 -6.32
CA PRO A 74 18.02 -2.63 -6.83
C PRO A 74 16.75 -2.97 -7.61
N ALA A 75 15.65 -3.21 -6.88
CA ALA A 75 14.39 -3.70 -7.45
C ALA A 75 13.86 -2.81 -8.58
N ASP A 76 13.91 -1.49 -8.42
CA ASP A 76 13.40 -0.53 -9.42
C ASP A 76 14.24 -0.48 -10.70
N ASP A 77 15.54 -0.75 -10.61
CA ASP A 77 16.42 -0.76 -11.77
C ASP A 77 16.35 -2.09 -12.53
N CYS A 78 16.09 -3.18 -11.82
CA CYS A 78 16.11 -4.53 -12.39
C CYS A 78 14.74 -5.04 -12.83
N VAL A 79 13.65 -4.53 -12.23
CA VAL A 79 12.28 -5.01 -12.45
C VAL A 79 11.37 -3.82 -12.74
N PRO A 80 11.02 -3.58 -14.02
CA PRO A 80 10.07 -2.52 -14.37
C PRO A 80 8.73 -2.69 -13.65
N GLY A 81 8.27 -1.63 -12.98
CA GLY A 81 7.03 -1.65 -12.20
C GLY A 81 7.13 -2.31 -10.82
N ALA A 82 8.34 -2.56 -10.30
CA ALA A 82 8.52 -3.17 -8.98
C ALA A 82 8.07 -2.29 -7.81
N ALA A 83 8.63 -1.09 -7.62
CA ALA A 83 8.08 -0.14 -6.64
C ALA A 83 6.88 0.61 -7.20
N LEU A 84 5.94 0.97 -6.35
CA LEU A 84 4.79 1.77 -6.73
C LEU A 84 5.17 3.22 -7.08
N TYR A 85 6.11 3.81 -6.35
CA TYR A 85 6.71 5.12 -6.61
C TYR A 85 8.21 4.97 -6.77
N LYS A 86 8.71 5.47 -7.89
CA LYS A 86 10.13 5.48 -8.19
C LYS A 86 10.87 6.38 -7.19
N ASP A 87 12.05 5.93 -6.77
CA ASP A 87 12.99 6.70 -5.93
C ASP A 87 12.48 7.05 -4.51
N ASP A 88 11.35 6.48 -4.05
CA ASP A 88 10.92 6.57 -2.65
C ASP A 88 11.30 5.30 -1.88
N PRO A 89 12.26 5.36 -0.92
CA PRO A 89 12.68 4.19 -0.16
C PRO A 89 11.56 3.58 0.72
N ARG A 90 10.49 4.34 0.98
CA ARG A 90 9.30 3.88 1.72
C ARG A 90 8.17 3.45 0.79
N SER A 91 8.36 3.48 -0.52
CA SER A 91 7.38 2.94 -1.44
C SER A 91 7.22 1.45 -1.20
N ILE A 92 5.97 1.01 -1.15
CA ILE A 92 5.66 -0.42 -1.26
C ILE A 92 6.23 -0.94 -2.59
N THR A 93 6.79 -2.14 -2.55
CA THR A 93 7.47 -2.81 -3.66
C THR A 93 6.94 -4.23 -3.81
N LEU A 94 6.57 -4.60 -5.05
CA LEU A 94 6.01 -5.89 -5.43
C LEU A 94 4.88 -6.36 -4.49
N PRO A 95 3.84 -5.53 -4.25
CA PRO A 95 2.74 -5.90 -3.37
C PRO A 95 2.03 -7.16 -3.89
N GLN A 96 1.53 -7.96 -2.95
CA GLN A 96 0.78 -9.20 -3.26
C GLN A 96 -0.70 -9.11 -2.82
N ILE A 97 -1.10 -7.99 -2.22
CA ILE A 97 -2.50 -7.70 -1.88
C ILE A 97 -2.86 -6.23 -2.10
N ALA A 98 -4.03 -6.02 -2.68
CA ALA A 98 -4.67 -4.70 -2.80
C ALA A 98 -6.18 -4.79 -2.53
N GLY A 99 -6.80 -3.66 -2.22
CA GLY A 99 -8.21 -3.59 -1.87
C GLY A 99 -8.88 -2.35 -2.40
N GLU A 100 -10.13 -2.53 -2.80
CA GLU A 100 -11.03 -1.51 -3.34
C GLU A 100 -12.24 -1.35 -2.44
N TRP A 101 -12.57 -0.11 -2.12
CA TRP A 101 -13.72 0.24 -1.30
C TRP A 101 -14.77 0.94 -2.12
N LYS A 102 -16.01 0.79 -1.65
CA LYS A 102 -17.10 1.64 -2.09
C LYS A 102 -17.86 2.18 -0.90
N GLY A 103 -18.32 3.42 -1.05
CA GLY A 103 -19.31 3.97 -0.14
C GLY A 103 -20.68 3.29 -0.29
N PRO A 104 -21.64 3.62 0.59
CA PRO A 104 -22.99 3.01 0.57
C PRO A 104 -23.74 3.18 -0.76
N ALA A 105 -23.40 4.20 -1.54
CA ALA A 105 -24.00 4.48 -2.85
C ALA A 105 -23.11 4.08 -4.04
N GLY A 106 -21.93 3.50 -3.79
CA GLY A 106 -20.98 3.10 -4.83
C GLY A 106 -21.37 1.80 -5.52
N ASP A 107 -20.88 1.58 -6.75
CA ASP A 107 -21.15 0.37 -7.52
C ASP A 107 -20.06 -0.69 -7.26
N MET A 108 -20.43 -1.81 -6.64
CA MET A 108 -19.52 -2.93 -6.42
C MET A 108 -19.02 -3.59 -7.72
N ARG A 109 -19.70 -3.39 -8.85
CA ARG A 109 -19.18 -3.81 -10.17
C ARG A 109 -18.01 -2.95 -10.62
N GLU A 110 -18.02 -1.66 -10.28
CA GLU A 110 -16.89 -0.77 -10.53
C GLU A 110 -15.69 -1.18 -9.66
N ALA A 111 -15.91 -1.44 -8.37
CA ALA A 111 -14.88 -1.96 -7.47
C ALA A 111 -14.25 -3.27 -8.00
N ARG A 112 -15.09 -4.17 -8.51
CA ARG A 112 -14.62 -5.42 -9.12
C ARG A 112 -13.74 -5.16 -10.35
N MET A 113 -14.11 -4.20 -11.19
CA MET A 113 -13.35 -3.82 -12.38
C MET A 113 -12.02 -3.15 -12.01
N GLN A 114 -12.03 -2.22 -11.06
CA GLN A 114 -10.83 -1.56 -10.55
C GLN A 114 -9.86 -2.59 -9.93
N SER A 115 -10.37 -3.46 -9.05
CA SER A 115 -9.56 -4.51 -8.45
C SER A 115 -9.05 -5.57 -9.44
N ALA A 116 -9.66 -5.72 -10.62
CA ALA A 116 -9.12 -6.52 -11.73
C ALA A 116 -7.93 -5.82 -12.39
N TYR A 117 -8.02 -4.50 -12.56
CA TYR A 117 -6.95 -3.69 -13.10
C TYR A 117 -5.73 -3.62 -12.17
N ASP A 118 -5.95 -3.42 -10.86
CA ASP A 118 -4.88 -3.47 -9.86
C ASP A 118 -4.22 -4.86 -9.82
N GLY A 119 -5.05 -5.91 -9.85
CA GLY A 119 -4.59 -7.29 -9.89
C GLY A 119 -3.72 -7.59 -11.11
N ALA A 120 -4.12 -7.15 -12.30
CA ALA A 120 -3.33 -7.28 -13.52
C ALA A 120 -1.96 -6.59 -13.41
N ALA A 121 -1.93 -5.38 -12.85
CA ALA A 121 -0.68 -4.65 -12.63
C ALA A 121 0.26 -5.35 -11.65
N MET A 122 -0.26 -5.87 -10.53
CA MET A 122 0.55 -6.61 -9.56
C MET A 122 1.06 -7.95 -10.15
N VAL A 123 0.24 -8.67 -10.92
CA VAL A 123 0.66 -9.88 -11.63
C VAL A 123 1.74 -9.56 -12.66
N HIS A 124 1.61 -8.47 -13.39
CA HIS A 124 2.63 -8.02 -14.34
C HIS A 124 3.97 -7.78 -13.65
N ALA A 125 3.99 -6.99 -12.57
CA ALA A 125 5.22 -6.70 -11.83
C ALA A 125 5.87 -7.97 -11.25
N ARG A 126 5.07 -8.89 -10.69
CA ARG A 126 5.55 -10.20 -10.24
C ARG A 126 6.14 -11.03 -11.38
N THR A 127 5.49 -11.03 -12.55
CA THR A 127 5.97 -11.75 -13.74
C THR A 127 7.32 -11.22 -14.18
N GLN A 128 7.51 -9.90 -14.19
CA GLN A 128 8.81 -9.28 -14.49
C GLN A 128 9.88 -9.68 -13.45
N ALA A 129 9.52 -9.70 -12.16
CA ALA A 129 10.44 -10.12 -11.10
C ALA A 129 10.89 -11.59 -11.24
N LEU A 130 9.97 -12.48 -11.59
CA LEU A 130 10.29 -13.90 -11.83
C LEU A 130 11.14 -14.08 -13.10
N ALA A 131 10.78 -13.37 -14.18
CA ALA A 131 11.51 -13.41 -15.44
C ALA A 131 12.96 -12.94 -15.28
N TYR A 132 13.21 -11.94 -14.41
CA TYR A 132 14.55 -11.49 -14.06
C TYR A 132 15.44 -12.62 -13.52
N MET A 133 14.86 -13.58 -12.78
CA MET A 133 15.56 -14.77 -12.28
C MET A 133 15.54 -15.96 -13.26
N GLY A 134 15.00 -15.78 -14.47
CA GLY A 134 14.75 -16.88 -15.42
C GLY A 134 13.67 -17.87 -14.95
N LYS A 135 12.78 -17.43 -14.05
CA LYS A 135 11.67 -18.22 -13.50
C LYS A 135 10.32 -17.75 -14.10
N SER A 136 9.30 -18.58 -13.90
CA SER A 136 7.91 -18.24 -14.16
C SER A 136 7.04 -18.85 -13.07
N ASP A 137 5.88 -18.23 -12.80
CA ASP A 137 4.86 -18.89 -11.99
C ASP A 137 4.34 -20.13 -12.76
N PRO A 138 4.00 -21.23 -12.06
CA PRO A 138 3.38 -22.38 -12.71
C PRO A 138 2.07 -21.97 -13.42
N PRO A 139 1.70 -22.64 -14.53
CA PRO A 139 0.43 -22.37 -15.19
C PRO A 139 -0.74 -22.43 -14.21
N SER A 140 -1.62 -21.42 -14.28
CA SER A 140 -2.80 -21.28 -13.42
C SER A 140 -2.50 -21.11 -11.92
N HIS A 141 -1.28 -20.72 -11.54
CA HIS A 141 -0.96 -20.35 -10.17
C HIS A 141 -1.28 -18.88 -9.92
N ALA A 142 -2.09 -18.61 -8.89
CA ALA A 142 -2.49 -17.26 -8.50
C ALA A 142 -1.90 -16.90 -7.14
N SER A 143 -0.85 -16.07 -7.13
CA SER A 143 -0.21 -15.58 -5.90
C SER A 143 -0.72 -14.20 -5.46
N ILE A 144 -1.31 -13.44 -6.39
CA ILE A 144 -1.84 -12.12 -6.13
C ILE A 144 -3.30 -12.23 -5.68
N THR A 145 -3.62 -11.54 -4.59
CA THR A 145 -4.99 -11.43 -4.09
C THR A 145 -5.46 -9.98 -4.17
N THR A 146 -6.71 -9.74 -4.59
CA THR A 146 -7.38 -8.47 -4.30
C THR A 146 -8.68 -8.70 -3.57
N PHE A 147 -9.21 -7.66 -2.96
CA PHE A 147 -10.56 -7.69 -2.41
C PHE A 147 -11.33 -6.42 -2.71
N THR A 148 -12.64 -6.52 -2.66
CA THR A 148 -13.54 -5.38 -2.77
C THR A 148 -14.53 -5.39 -1.63
N THR A 149 -14.88 -4.24 -1.06
CA THR A 149 -15.91 -4.17 -0.02
C THR A 149 -16.67 -2.84 0.01
N ASP A 150 -17.97 -2.92 0.28
CA ASP A 150 -18.83 -1.78 0.65
C ASP A 150 -19.08 -1.71 2.17
N GLY A 151 -18.35 -2.53 2.95
CA GLY A 151 -18.56 -2.75 4.38
C GLY A 151 -19.67 -3.75 4.71
N THR A 152 -20.58 -4.04 3.78
CA THR A 152 -21.61 -5.07 3.92
C THR A 152 -21.16 -6.38 3.30
N ASN A 153 -20.64 -6.35 2.08
CA ASN A 153 -20.17 -7.50 1.33
C ASN A 153 -18.66 -7.39 1.13
N LEU A 154 -17.95 -8.48 1.41
CA LEU A 154 -16.55 -8.65 1.11
C LEU A 154 -16.40 -9.70 0.00
N TYR A 155 -15.73 -9.33 -1.08
CA TYR A 155 -15.34 -10.25 -2.15
C TYR A 155 -13.82 -10.34 -2.21
N GLN A 156 -13.27 -11.54 -2.42
CA GLN A 156 -11.84 -11.74 -2.67
C GLN A 156 -11.63 -12.41 -4.01
N TYR A 157 -10.55 -12.02 -4.67
CA TYR A 157 -10.18 -12.46 -6.01
C TYR A 157 -8.72 -12.90 -6.06
N ALA A 158 -8.46 -13.98 -6.79
CA ALA A 158 -7.13 -14.44 -7.17
C ALA A 158 -6.81 -13.89 -8.56
N HIS A 159 -5.54 -13.55 -8.79
CA HIS A 159 -5.08 -13.08 -10.08
C HIS A 159 -3.89 -13.90 -10.57
N TYR A 160 -3.91 -14.19 -11.86
CA TYR A 160 -2.82 -14.89 -12.55
C TYR A 160 -2.74 -14.41 -14.01
N ALA A 161 -1.59 -14.64 -14.63
CA ALA A 161 -1.40 -14.46 -16.06
C ALA A 161 -1.34 -15.83 -16.75
N ALA A 162 -1.87 -15.91 -17.96
CA ALA A 162 -1.74 -17.06 -18.84
C ALA A 162 -1.46 -16.59 -20.27
N PRO A 163 -0.78 -17.39 -21.11
CA PRO A 163 -0.69 -17.10 -22.54
C PRO A 163 -2.08 -16.99 -23.17
N SER A 164 -2.26 -16.06 -24.11
CA SER A 164 -3.51 -15.92 -24.86
C SER A 164 -3.73 -17.12 -25.77
N ASP A 165 -4.98 -17.59 -25.84
CA ASP A 165 -5.40 -18.61 -26.80
C ASP A 165 -5.18 -18.17 -28.27
N LYS A 166 -5.13 -16.86 -28.52
CA LYS A 166 -4.99 -16.28 -29.87
C LYS A 166 -3.54 -16.06 -30.27
N ASP A 167 -2.70 -15.71 -29.30
CA ASP A 167 -1.29 -15.39 -29.50
C ASP A 167 -0.49 -15.84 -28.28
N PRO A 168 0.27 -16.95 -28.38
CA PRO A 168 1.06 -17.48 -27.27
C PRO A 168 2.12 -16.50 -26.74
N ASP A 169 2.53 -15.50 -27.53
CA ASP A 169 3.51 -14.48 -27.11
C ASP A 169 2.85 -13.33 -26.32
N THR A 170 1.52 -13.31 -26.23
CA THR A 170 0.75 -12.32 -25.48
C THR A 170 0.20 -12.92 -24.19
N LEU A 171 0.30 -12.20 -23.08
CA LEU A 171 -0.30 -12.60 -21.80
C LEU A 171 -1.72 -12.03 -21.65
N GLU A 172 -2.64 -12.87 -21.19
CA GLU A 172 -3.94 -12.49 -20.66
C GLU A 172 -3.91 -12.51 -19.13
N TYR A 173 -4.53 -11.50 -18.52
CA TYR A 173 -4.63 -11.37 -17.06
C TYR A 173 -6.03 -11.78 -16.62
N HIS A 174 -6.11 -12.68 -15.66
CA HIS A 174 -7.36 -13.27 -15.23
C HIS A 174 -7.63 -12.96 -13.75
N GLN A 175 -8.87 -12.53 -13.48
CA GLN A 175 -9.41 -12.39 -12.13
C GLN A 175 -10.38 -13.55 -11.86
N PHE A 176 -10.13 -14.31 -10.79
CA PHE A 176 -11.00 -15.41 -10.37
C PHE A 176 -11.59 -15.15 -8.97
N PRO A 177 -12.93 -15.23 -8.78
CA PRO A 177 -13.53 -15.04 -7.46
C PRO A 177 -13.22 -16.22 -6.53
N ILE A 178 -12.59 -15.94 -5.38
CA ILE A 178 -12.27 -16.96 -4.37
C ILE A 178 -13.36 -17.03 -3.29
N SER A 179 -13.89 -15.87 -2.88
CA SER A 179 -14.90 -15.82 -1.81
C SER A 179 -15.83 -14.61 -1.93
N SER A 180 -17.01 -14.76 -1.31
CA SER A 180 -18.04 -13.73 -1.16
C SER A 180 -18.66 -13.90 0.23
N ILE A 181 -18.55 -12.90 1.08
CA ILE A 181 -18.96 -12.97 2.49
C ILE A 181 -19.79 -11.74 2.83
N ASN A 182 -20.96 -11.95 3.41
CA ASN A 182 -21.75 -10.86 4.00
C ASN A 182 -21.29 -10.62 5.45
N LEU A 183 -20.70 -9.45 5.69
CA LEU A 183 -20.10 -9.01 6.95
C LEU A 183 -21.13 -8.52 7.97
N THR A 184 -22.33 -8.10 7.54
CA THR A 184 -23.38 -7.53 8.41
C THR A 184 -24.60 -8.44 8.55
N GLY A 185 -24.65 -9.54 7.78
CA GLY A 185 -25.78 -10.46 7.78
C GLY A 185 -25.82 -11.39 8.99
N THR A 186 -24.65 -11.85 9.46
CA THR A 186 -24.57 -12.64 10.70
C THR A 186 -23.26 -12.40 11.44
N HIS A 187 -23.28 -12.62 12.76
CA HIS A 187 -22.07 -12.60 13.59
C HIS A 187 -21.00 -13.60 13.11
N GLN A 188 -21.42 -14.75 12.60
CA GLN A 188 -20.50 -15.74 12.04
C GLN A 188 -19.88 -15.25 10.72
N GLY A 189 -20.69 -14.66 9.83
CA GLY A 189 -20.21 -14.05 8.58
C GLY A 189 -19.18 -12.94 8.82
N HIS A 190 -19.40 -12.09 9.83
CA HIS A 190 -18.41 -11.10 10.25
C HIS A 190 -17.09 -11.72 10.70
N LYS A 191 -17.13 -12.76 11.55
CA LYS A 191 -15.94 -13.48 12.00
C LYS A 191 -15.21 -14.16 10.85
N ASP A 192 -15.96 -14.78 9.94
CA ASP A 192 -15.42 -15.47 8.78
C ASP A 192 -14.77 -14.48 7.80
N GLY A 193 -15.40 -13.33 7.56
CA GLY A 193 -14.85 -12.26 6.74
C GLY A 193 -13.56 -11.68 7.32
N ARG A 194 -13.55 -11.33 8.61
CA ARG A 194 -12.34 -10.88 9.31
C ARG A 194 -11.22 -11.92 9.23
N ARG A 195 -11.53 -13.20 9.47
CA ARG A 195 -10.55 -14.28 9.37
C ARG A 195 -10.03 -14.41 7.94
N SER A 196 -10.91 -14.34 6.93
CA SER A 196 -10.52 -14.47 5.53
C SER A 196 -9.59 -13.35 5.08
N LEU A 197 -9.88 -12.09 5.41
CA LEU A 197 -9.00 -10.96 5.10
C LEU A 197 -7.61 -11.15 5.71
N ARG A 198 -7.56 -11.52 6.99
CA ARG A 198 -6.28 -11.68 7.69
C ARG A 198 -5.47 -12.86 7.17
N ASN A 199 -6.14 -13.94 6.76
CA ASN A 199 -5.47 -15.06 6.10
C ASN A 199 -4.92 -14.65 4.73
N ALA A 200 -5.66 -13.84 3.97
CA ALA A 200 -5.18 -13.30 2.69
C ALA A 200 -3.97 -12.37 2.90
N GLN A 201 -3.99 -11.50 3.91
CA GLN A 201 -2.83 -10.68 4.29
C GLN A 201 -1.63 -11.54 4.70
N ASP A 202 -1.83 -12.58 5.52
CA ASP A 202 -0.75 -13.47 5.95
C ASP A 202 -0.13 -14.22 4.76
N TYR A 203 -0.97 -14.72 3.84
CA TYR A 203 -0.52 -15.34 2.61
C TYR A 203 0.25 -14.36 1.72
N ALA A 204 -0.29 -13.16 1.49
CA ALA A 204 0.35 -12.12 0.70
C ALA A 204 1.71 -11.71 1.28
N LYS A 205 1.81 -11.59 2.60
CA LYS A 205 3.08 -11.31 3.29
C LYS A 205 4.10 -12.42 3.03
N THR A 206 3.71 -13.68 3.21
CA THR A 206 4.60 -14.83 2.92
C THR A 206 5.07 -14.80 1.47
N GLN A 207 4.17 -14.55 0.51
CA GLN A 207 4.54 -14.45 -0.91
C GLN A 207 5.50 -13.27 -1.21
N SER A 208 5.30 -12.12 -0.57
CA SER A 208 6.21 -10.98 -0.69
C SER A 208 7.61 -11.30 -0.14
N GLU A 209 7.68 -11.91 1.04
CA GLU A 209 8.95 -12.28 1.69
C GLU A 209 9.71 -13.34 0.87
N GLU A 210 9.02 -14.39 0.42
CA GLU A 210 9.61 -15.43 -0.43
C GLU A 210 10.16 -14.85 -1.74
N LEU A 211 9.41 -13.96 -2.41
CA LEU A 211 9.87 -13.33 -3.65
C LEU A 211 11.08 -12.41 -3.40
N ARG A 212 11.06 -11.61 -2.34
CA ARG A 212 12.19 -10.77 -1.93
C ARG A 212 13.45 -11.61 -1.70
N ASP A 213 13.33 -12.67 -0.93
CA ASP A 213 14.47 -13.50 -0.54
C ASP A 213 15.08 -14.19 -1.77
N GLN A 214 14.23 -14.69 -2.68
CA GLN A 214 14.69 -15.28 -3.95
C GLN A 214 15.41 -14.26 -4.85
N LEU A 215 14.90 -13.03 -4.98
CA LEU A 215 15.53 -11.98 -5.77
C LEU A 215 16.89 -11.59 -5.21
N ARG A 216 16.99 -11.44 -3.88
CA ARG A 216 18.24 -11.13 -3.20
C ARG A 216 19.27 -12.23 -3.36
N GLU A 217 18.87 -13.48 -3.16
CA GLU A 217 19.76 -14.63 -3.32
C GLU A 217 20.28 -14.74 -4.76
N TYR A 218 19.40 -14.58 -5.76
CA TYR A 218 19.78 -14.61 -7.16
C TYR A 218 20.78 -13.49 -7.51
N TRP A 219 20.55 -12.28 -7.00
CA TRP A 219 21.44 -11.14 -7.20
C TRP A 219 22.83 -11.35 -6.58
N GLU A 220 22.89 -11.88 -5.35
CA GLU A 220 24.15 -12.22 -4.67
C GLU A 220 24.93 -13.28 -5.47
N GLN A 221 24.27 -14.35 -5.92
CA GLN A 221 24.90 -15.39 -6.75
C GLN A 221 25.45 -14.84 -8.07
N GLN A 222 24.69 -13.97 -8.75
CA GLN A 222 25.15 -13.32 -9.99
C GLN A 222 26.40 -12.47 -9.73
N ARG A 223 26.41 -11.69 -8.64
CA ARG A 223 27.55 -10.84 -8.28
C ARG A 223 28.81 -11.66 -7.95
N ASP A 224 28.67 -12.77 -7.23
CA ASP A 224 29.79 -13.65 -6.91
C ASP A 224 30.30 -14.40 -8.15
N SER A 225 29.40 -14.76 -9.08
CA SER A 225 29.77 -15.42 -10.35
C SER A 225 30.54 -14.51 -11.32
N LEU A 226 30.40 -13.19 -11.18
CA LEU A 226 31.17 -12.19 -11.95
C LEU A 226 32.56 -11.91 -11.35
N HIS A 227 32.88 -12.47 -10.17
CA HIS A 227 34.19 -12.37 -9.52
C HIS A 227 35.00 -13.68 -9.52
N PRO A 228 35.33 -14.25 -10.69
CA PRO A 228 36.60 -14.96 -10.82
C PRO A 228 37.34 -14.56 -12.10
N ILE A 229 38.06 -13.43 -12.08
CA ILE A 229 39.37 -13.19 -12.71
C ILE A 229 39.91 -11.89 -12.09
N ALA A 230 40.74 -12.04 -11.06
CA ALA A 230 41.77 -11.08 -10.71
C ALA A 230 43.06 -11.86 -10.43
N GLU A 231 43.44 -12.71 -11.38
CA GLU A 231 44.80 -13.22 -11.49
C GLU A 231 45.61 -12.22 -12.32
N GLY A 232 46.56 -11.57 -11.65
CA GLY A 232 47.77 -11.02 -12.28
C GLY A 232 47.61 -9.82 -13.21
N MET A 233 47.49 -8.61 -12.66
CA MET A 233 47.95 -7.41 -13.37
C MET A 233 49.47 -7.27 -13.17
N PRO A 234 50.29 -7.33 -14.23
CA PRO A 234 51.71 -6.99 -14.16
C PRO A 234 51.86 -5.48 -13.90
N THR A 235 52.72 -5.15 -12.94
CA THR A 235 53.20 -3.81 -12.64
C THR A 235 53.82 -3.17 -13.88
N LEU A 236 53.23 -2.07 -14.37
CA LEU A 236 53.89 -1.15 -15.30
C LEU A 236 54.68 -0.09 -14.52
N PRO A 237 55.94 0.22 -14.90
CA PRO A 237 56.78 1.17 -14.17
C PRO A 237 56.46 2.62 -14.55
N ALA A 238 56.42 3.49 -13.54
CA ALA A 238 56.55 4.95 -13.71
C ALA A 238 58.02 5.31 -14.00
N PRO A 239 58.30 6.27 -14.90
CA PRO A 239 58.59 7.68 -14.52
C PRO A 239 58.10 8.68 -15.59
N GLY A 240 57.98 10.01 -15.46
CA GLY A 240 58.36 11.04 -14.50
C GLY A 240 58.45 12.38 -15.28
N THR A 241 57.92 13.47 -14.69
CA THR A 241 58.22 14.90 -14.94
C THR A 241 57.99 15.55 -16.33
N GLU A 242 56.87 16.29 -16.42
CA GLU A 242 56.60 17.68 -16.93
C GLU A 242 57.66 18.45 -17.76
N PRO A 243 57.26 19.39 -18.68
CA PRO A 243 56.63 20.65 -18.23
C PRO A 243 55.50 21.27 -19.10
N LEU A 244 54.63 21.96 -18.37
CA LEU A 244 53.78 23.11 -18.71
C LEU A 244 54.17 23.90 -19.98
N HIS A 245 53.21 24.10 -20.89
CA HIS A 245 53.14 25.33 -21.68
C HIS A 245 51.73 25.68 -22.17
N ALA A 246 51.31 26.87 -21.72
CA ALA A 246 50.53 27.90 -22.42
C ALA A 246 49.06 27.63 -22.80
N TYR A 247 48.20 28.20 -21.95
CA TYR A 247 46.86 28.72 -22.21
C TYR A 247 46.62 29.25 -23.63
N LYS A 248 45.53 28.80 -24.25
CA LYS A 248 44.63 29.70 -24.97
C LYS A 248 43.20 29.46 -24.53
N ASN A 249 42.70 30.50 -23.89
CA ASN A 249 41.34 30.76 -23.47
C ASN A 249 40.55 31.17 -24.71
N GLU A 250 39.52 30.42 -25.09
CA GLU A 250 38.40 30.96 -25.87
C GLU A 250 37.12 30.44 -25.21
N ASP A 251 36.63 31.30 -24.33
CA ASP A 251 35.30 31.29 -23.75
C ASP A 251 34.27 31.49 -24.87
N ASP A 252 33.46 30.48 -25.15
CA ASP A 252 32.14 30.69 -25.73
C ASP A 252 31.21 29.51 -25.38
N TYR A 253 30.57 29.60 -24.22
CA TYR A 253 29.34 28.87 -23.96
C TYR A 253 28.31 29.82 -23.37
N GLU A 254 27.22 30.03 -24.11
CA GLU A 254 26.03 30.72 -23.62
C GLU A 254 25.47 29.96 -22.41
N VAL A 255 25.45 30.64 -21.27
CA VAL A 255 24.67 30.25 -20.10
C VAL A 255 23.20 30.49 -20.44
N VAL A 256 22.50 29.43 -20.84
CA VAL A 256 21.03 29.45 -20.90
C VAL A 256 20.50 29.32 -19.48
N GLU A 257 20.04 30.45 -18.94
CA GLU A 257 19.34 30.55 -17.67
C GLU A 257 17.99 29.81 -17.76
N PRO A 258 17.73 28.73 -16.99
CA PRO A 258 16.41 28.12 -16.98
C PRO A 258 15.44 29.00 -16.19
N GLN A 259 14.55 29.70 -16.91
CA GLN A 259 13.39 30.32 -16.30
C GLN A 259 12.43 29.26 -15.75
N PRO A 260 11.96 29.39 -14.49
CA PRO A 260 10.83 28.62 -14.01
C PRO A 260 9.55 29.20 -14.62
N VAL A 261 9.02 28.56 -15.67
CA VAL A 261 7.66 28.82 -16.13
C VAL A 261 6.69 28.16 -15.15
N TYR A 262 6.42 28.84 -14.04
CA TYR A 262 5.21 28.63 -13.26
C TYR A 262 4.01 29.05 -14.14
N GLN A 263 3.20 28.08 -14.57
CA GLN A 263 1.85 28.36 -15.04
C GLN A 263 0.87 28.25 -13.85
N PRO A 264 0.35 29.37 -13.33
CA PRO A 264 -0.86 29.35 -12.52
C PRO A 264 -2.08 29.13 -13.42
N THR A 265 -2.90 28.15 -13.05
CA THR A 265 -4.24 27.90 -13.58
C THR A 265 -5.08 29.19 -13.53
N PRO A 266 -5.80 29.57 -14.61
CA PRO A 266 -6.64 30.76 -14.57
C PRO A 266 -7.90 30.53 -13.70
N PRO A 267 -8.31 31.52 -12.90
CA PRO A 267 -9.60 31.50 -12.22
C PRO A 267 -10.73 31.87 -13.18
N THR A 268 -11.74 31.01 -13.27
CA THR A 268 -13.02 31.36 -13.91
C THR A 268 -13.85 32.22 -12.95
N SER A 269 -14.01 33.51 -13.25
CA SER A 269 -14.95 34.42 -12.57
C SER A 269 -16.09 34.80 -13.53
N THR A 270 -17.34 34.36 -13.27
CA THR A 270 -18.49 35.11 -12.70
C THR A 270 -19.28 36.02 -13.64
N HIS A 271 -20.60 35.81 -13.69
CA HIS A 271 -21.73 36.78 -13.55
C HIS A 271 -23.05 36.00 -13.76
N GLY A 272 -24.15 36.13 -13.01
CA GLY A 272 -24.55 36.89 -11.82
C GLY A 272 -25.62 36.05 -11.06
N SER A 273 -26.34 36.48 -10.03
CA SER A 273 -26.57 37.79 -9.44
C SER A 273 -27.15 37.59 -8.03
N ALA A 274 -26.49 38.22 -7.06
CA ALA A 274 -27.01 38.88 -5.86
C ALA A 274 -28.44 38.53 -5.36
N GLN A 275 -28.52 38.04 -4.11
CA GLN A 275 -29.43 38.63 -3.12
C GLN A 275 -28.87 38.51 -1.68
N LYS A 276 -28.83 39.68 -1.03
CA LYS A 276 -28.34 39.99 0.32
C LYS A 276 -29.27 39.45 1.41
N ARG A 277 -28.73 38.96 2.54
CA ARG A 277 -29.10 39.38 3.92
C ARG A 277 -27.94 39.18 4.92
N LYS A 278 -27.55 40.26 5.61
CA LYS A 278 -26.82 40.31 6.91
C LYS A 278 -27.81 39.90 8.03
N ALA A 279 -27.49 39.40 9.23
CA ALA A 279 -26.46 39.68 10.25
C ALA A 279 -26.57 38.59 11.37
N PRO A 280 -26.01 38.71 12.60
CA PRO A 280 -24.67 39.13 13.04
C PRO A 280 -23.95 38.04 13.88
N SER A 281 -22.68 38.34 14.19
CA SER A 281 -21.74 37.66 15.07
C SER A 281 -22.17 37.53 16.54
N SER A 282 -21.71 36.46 17.19
CA SER A 282 -21.41 36.46 18.63
C SER A 282 -20.06 35.79 18.89
N GLN A 283 -19.19 36.55 19.54
CA GLN A 283 -17.92 36.14 20.14
C GLN A 283 -18.17 35.19 21.33
N GLY A 284 -17.20 34.32 21.64
CA GLY A 284 -17.25 33.52 22.86
C GLY A 284 -16.07 32.56 23.04
N SER A 285 -14.95 33.10 23.52
CA SER A 285 -14.07 32.54 24.55
C SER A 285 -13.38 31.18 24.37
N SER A 286 -12.06 31.28 24.28
CA SER A 286 -11.04 30.31 24.64
C SER A 286 -11.18 29.78 26.08
N SER A 287 -11.15 28.46 26.25
CA SER A 287 -10.68 27.80 27.47
C SER A 287 -9.95 26.51 27.11
N GLY A 288 -8.66 26.47 27.44
CA GLY A 288 -7.87 25.25 27.40
C GLY A 288 -8.34 24.31 28.51
N SER A 289 -8.57 23.04 28.19
CA SER A 289 -8.70 21.99 29.19
C SER A 289 -7.80 20.82 28.82
N SER A 290 -6.79 20.63 29.67
CA SER A 290 -6.01 19.40 29.84
C SER A 290 -6.91 18.16 29.69
N HIS A 291 -6.63 17.35 28.68
CA HIS A 291 -7.21 16.02 28.51
C HIS A 291 -6.65 15.07 29.59
N HIS A 292 -7.15 15.19 30.82
CA HIS A 292 -7.09 14.08 31.76
C HIS A 292 -8.11 13.03 31.31
N SER A 293 -7.62 11.83 30.99
CA SER A 293 -8.40 10.70 30.51
C SER A 293 -9.56 10.37 31.47
N LYS A 294 -10.79 10.52 30.97
CA LYS A 294 -12.05 10.13 31.65
C LYS A 294 -12.12 8.64 31.99
N TYR A 295 -11.14 7.85 31.56
CA TYR A 295 -11.04 6.41 31.84
C TYR A 295 -10.72 6.09 33.31
N LYS A 296 -10.09 7.01 34.06
CA LYS A 296 -9.67 6.75 35.44
C LYS A 296 -10.71 7.09 36.52
N SER A 297 -11.80 7.78 36.20
CA SER A 297 -12.84 8.11 37.20
C SER A 297 -13.82 6.96 37.47
N TYR A 298 -13.89 5.98 36.57
CA TYR A 298 -14.83 4.86 36.65
C TYR A 298 -14.32 3.72 37.56
N TRP A 299 -13.01 3.55 37.66
CA TRP A 299 -12.38 2.46 38.38
C TRP A 299 -11.79 2.92 39.72
N LYS A 300 -12.04 2.16 40.80
CA LYS A 300 -11.45 2.38 42.12
C LYS A 300 -10.30 1.39 42.35
N LYS A 301 -9.19 1.87 42.91
CA LYS A 301 -8.04 1.01 43.23
C LYS A 301 -8.26 0.37 44.60
N ASP A 302 -8.19 -0.96 44.65
CA ASP A 302 -8.22 -1.70 45.91
C ASP A 302 -6.88 -1.54 46.66
N ALA A 303 -6.95 -1.21 47.94
CA ALA A 303 -5.77 -0.86 48.73
C ALA A 303 -4.92 -2.08 49.12
N MET A 304 -5.49 -3.29 49.12
CA MET A 304 -4.78 -4.51 49.50
C MET A 304 -4.14 -5.21 48.30
N SER A 305 -4.88 -5.33 47.19
CA SER A 305 -4.43 -6.03 45.98
C SER A 305 -3.77 -5.12 44.96
N GLY A 306 -3.98 -3.80 45.04
CA GLY A 306 -3.52 -2.83 44.05
C GLY A 306 -4.27 -2.88 42.71
N ARG A 307 -5.25 -3.77 42.56
CA ARG A 307 -6.06 -3.92 41.34
C ARG A 307 -7.17 -2.89 41.27
N TYR A 308 -7.64 -2.59 40.06
CA TYR A 308 -8.76 -1.70 39.83
C TYR A 308 -10.07 -2.47 39.78
N TYR A 309 -11.14 -1.95 40.39
CA TYR A 309 -12.48 -2.53 40.36
C TYR A 309 -13.56 -1.47 40.19
N HIS A 310 -14.71 -1.89 39.67
CA HIS A 310 -15.93 -1.09 39.59
C HIS A 310 -17.07 -1.84 40.27
N LYS A 311 -17.82 -1.15 41.14
CA LYS A 311 -19.01 -1.69 41.79
C LYS A 311 -20.26 -1.11 41.13
N HIS A 312 -21.04 -1.99 40.51
CA HIS A 312 -22.29 -1.65 39.82
C HIS A 312 -23.42 -1.38 40.82
N SER A 313 -24.47 -0.71 40.35
CA SER A 313 -25.65 -0.38 41.17
C SER A 313 -26.42 -1.60 41.67
N ASP A 314 -26.29 -2.75 41.00
CA ASP A 314 -26.87 -4.04 41.40
C ASP A 314 -26.05 -4.76 42.49
N GLY A 315 -24.93 -4.16 42.91
CA GLY A 315 -24.04 -4.69 43.93
C GLY A 315 -22.93 -5.61 43.41
N THR A 316 -22.92 -5.94 42.11
CA THR A 316 -21.85 -6.74 41.50
C THR A 316 -20.56 -5.94 41.36
N VAL A 317 -19.42 -6.63 41.37
CA VAL A 317 -18.09 -6.03 41.26
C VAL A 317 -17.36 -6.62 40.06
N SER A 318 -16.96 -5.77 39.12
CA SER A 318 -16.07 -6.14 38.02
C SER A 318 -14.65 -5.71 38.35
N TRP A 319 -13.67 -6.57 38.08
CA TRP A 319 -12.25 -6.26 38.21
C TRP A 319 -11.68 -5.90 36.84
N LEU A 320 -10.75 -4.96 36.82
CA LEU A 320 -9.95 -4.66 35.64
C LEU A 320 -8.86 -5.72 35.58
N ASP A 321 -8.99 -6.69 34.66
CA ASP A 321 -7.98 -7.73 34.48
C ASP A 321 -6.80 -7.15 33.71
N ASP A 322 -5.61 -7.22 34.32
CA ASP A 322 -4.35 -6.67 33.78
C ASP A 322 -3.77 -7.51 32.61
N GLU A 323 -4.56 -8.38 31.95
CA GLU A 323 -4.06 -9.29 30.89
C GLU A 323 -3.87 -8.64 29.51
N GLU A 324 -4.05 -7.32 29.36
CA GLU A 324 -3.92 -6.63 28.07
C GLU A 324 -2.75 -5.63 27.96
N ASP A 325 -1.78 -5.65 28.88
CA ASP A 325 -0.64 -4.69 28.85
C ASP A 325 0.77 -5.32 28.93
N GLU A 326 0.92 -6.64 28.73
CA GLU A 326 2.24 -7.26 28.50
C GLU A 326 2.23 -8.27 27.33
N ARG A 327 2.27 -7.75 26.10
CA ARG A 327 3.17 -8.21 25.04
C ARG A 327 3.06 -7.29 23.82
N ALA A 328 4.15 -6.56 23.63
CA ALA A 328 4.51 -5.80 22.43
C ALA A 328 4.52 -6.66 21.17
#